data_AF-A0A1W1BR07-F1
#
_entry.id   AF-A0A1W1BR07-F1
#
_cell.length_a   1.000
_cell.length_b   1.000
_cell.length_c   1.000
_cell.angle_alpha   90.00
_cell.angle_beta   90.00
_cell.angle_gamma   90.00
#
_symmetry.space_group_name_H-M   'P 1'
#
loop_
_entity.id
_entity.type
_entity.pdbx_description
1 polymer ?
#
loop_
_entity_poly.entity_id
_entity_poly.type
_entity_poly.pdbx_seq_one_letter_code
_entity_poly.pdbx_strand_id
1 'polypeptide(L)' 'MKKAALLITLIAITTLTLQARTTCSQFKDHKQAQRFFEKKGHGYKSLDRDHDGEACECLRGGSSYNKSICKRWRKKHGK' A
#
# COMPACT_ATOMS: atom_id res chain seq x y z
N MET A 1 42.81 -2.07 25.78
CA MET A 1 41.80 -2.12 24.71
C MET A 1 40.40 -2.00 25.32
N LYS A 2 39.79 -0.80 25.35
CA LYS A 2 38.41 -0.59 25.86
C LYS A 2 37.66 0.50 25.06
N LYS A 3 38.30 1.66 24.85
CA LYS A 3 37.75 2.77 24.05
C LYS A 3 37.36 2.38 22.61
N ALA A 4 38.13 1.50 21.97
CA ALA A 4 37.84 1.01 20.61
C ALA A 4 36.57 0.15 20.52
N ALA A 5 36.24 -0.64 21.56
CA ALA A 5 35.02 -1.45 21.58
C ALA A 5 33.76 -0.58 21.64
N LEU A 6 33.82 0.54 22.37
CA LEU A 6 32.70 1.48 22.52
C LEU A 6 32.27 2.16 21.20
N LEU A 7 33.20 2.31 20.25
CA LEU A 7 32.92 2.91 18.94
C LEU A 7 32.26 1.92 17.97
N ILE A 8 32.57 0.63 18.08
CA ILE A 8 32.00 -0.42 17.22
C ILE A 8 30.51 -0.63 17.53
N THR A 9 30.11 -0.53 18.80
CA THR A 9 28.71 -0.67 19.23
C THR A 9 27.76 0.41 18.70
N LEU A 10 28.26 1.54 18.22
CA LEU A 10 27.43 2.68 17.75
C LEU A 10 26.95 2.55 16.29
N ILE A 11 27.56 1.65 15.50
CA ILE A 11 27.31 1.55 14.05
C ILE A 11 26.14 0.61 13.71
N ALA A 12 25.71 -0.25 14.64
CA ALA A 12 24.81 -1.37 14.36
C ALA A 12 23.30 -1.04 14.37
N ILE A 13 22.88 0.17 14.73
CA ILE A 13 21.48 0.48 15.11
C ILE A 13 20.62 1.00 13.93
N THR A 14 21.22 1.53 12.87
CA THR A 14 20.50 2.31 11.84
C THR A 14 20.00 1.50 10.63
N THR A 15 19.54 0.25 10.81
CA THR A 15 18.77 -0.48 9.80
C THR A 15 17.28 -0.09 9.81
N LEU A 16 17.01 1.21 9.63
CA LEU A 16 15.66 1.74 9.42
C LEU A 16 15.11 1.20 8.09
N THR A 17 14.40 0.08 8.16
CA THR A 17 13.73 -0.53 7.00
C THR A 17 12.54 0.32 6.58
N LEU A 18 12.78 1.28 5.67
CA LEU A 18 11.76 2.02 4.96
C LEU A 18 10.94 1.06 4.09
N GLN A 19 9.95 0.38 4.69
CA GLN A 19 8.99 -0.43 3.95
C GLN A 19 8.13 0.51 3.11
N ALA A 20 8.39 0.51 1.80
CA ALA A 20 7.62 1.27 0.83
C ALA A 20 6.13 0.96 1.00
N ARG A 21 5.34 1.99 1.33
CA ARG A 21 3.89 1.88 1.56
C ARG A 21 3.25 1.25 0.34
N THR A 22 2.55 0.14 0.51
CA THR A 22 1.80 -0.45 -0.61
C THR A 22 0.73 0.53 -1.05
N THR A 23 0.80 0.92 -2.32
CA THR A 23 -0.17 1.78 -2.98
C THR A 23 -1.00 0.97 -3.93
N CYS A 24 -2.26 1.35 -4.03
CA CYS A 24 -3.21 0.78 -4.97
C CYS A 24 -2.69 0.70 -6.42
N SER A 25 -1.93 1.70 -6.87
CA SER A 25 -1.33 1.76 -8.22
C SER A 25 -0.41 0.59 -8.57
N GLN A 26 0.07 -0.19 -7.58
CA GLN A 26 0.91 -1.38 -7.79
C GLN A 26 0.13 -2.61 -8.29
N PHE A 27 -1.20 -2.51 -8.41
CA PHE A 27 -2.07 -3.64 -8.72
C PHE A 27 -2.70 -3.50 -10.11
N LYS A 28 -2.59 -4.57 -10.91
CA LYS A 28 -2.99 -4.60 -12.33
C LYS A 28 -4.48 -4.33 -12.57
N ASP A 29 -5.32 -4.79 -11.63
CA ASP A 29 -6.78 -4.93 -11.74
C ASP A 29 -7.49 -4.88 -10.36
N HIS A 30 -8.83 -4.94 -10.38
CA HIS A 30 -9.65 -4.90 -9.15
C HIS A 30 -9.55 -6.16 -8.26
N LYS A 31 -8.92 -7.23 -8.74
CA LYS A 31 -8.76 -8.49 -8.01
C LYS A 31 -7.46 -8.52 -7.20
N GLN A 32 -6.39 -7.88 -7.70
CA GLN A 32 -5.05 -8.04 -7.15
C GLN A 32 -4.81 -7.26 -5.83
N ALA A 33 -5.22 -5.99 -5.72
CA ALA A 33 -5.09 -5.22 -4.46
C ALA A 33 -6.02 -5.75 -3.36
N GLN A 34 -7.23 -6.17 -3.73
CA GLN A 34 -8.24 -6.67 -2.80
C GLN A 34 -7.71 -7.92 -2.06
N ARG A 35 -7.19 -8.90 -2.82
CA ARG A 35 -6.51 -10.08 -2.27
C ARG A 35 -5.27 -9.76 -1.44
N PHE A 36 -4.56 -8.68 -1.76
CA PHE A 36 -3.41 -8.25 -0.98
C PHE A 36 -3.83 -7.64 0.36
N PHE A 37 -4.85 -6.78 0.36
CA PHE A 37 -5.45 -6.18 1.54
C PHE A 37 -6.01 -7.23 2.48
N GLU A 38 -6.84 -8.14 1.97
CA GLU A 38 -7.41 -9.27 2.72
C GLU A 38 -6.33 -10.15 3.37
N LYS A 39 -5.30 -10.54 2.62
CA LYS A 39 -4.18 -11.36 3.14
C LYS A 39 -3.35 -10.63 4.21
N LYS A 40 -3.36 -9.31 4.25
CA LYS A 40 -2.51 -8.48 5.11
C LYS A 40 -3.25 -7.85 6.30
N GLY A 41 -4.58 -7.81 6.27
CA GLY A 41 -5.41 -7.25 7.34
C GLY A 41 -5.16 -5.75 7.61
N HIS A 42 -5.43 -5.35 8.86
CA HIS A 42 -5.60 -3.95 9.27
C HIS A 42 -4.39 -3.01 9.07
N GLY A 43 -3.22 -3.52 8.69
CA GLY A 43 -2.03 -2.71 8.39
C GLY A 43 -2.14 -1.88 7.10
N TYR A 44 -3.10 -2.17 6.22
CA TYR A 44 -3.14 -1.63 4.85
C TYR A 44 -4.36 -0.73 4.55
N LYS A 45 -4.78 0.07 5.54
CA LYS A 45 -5.72 1.22 5.38
C LYS A 45 -5.23 2.32 4.42
N SER A 46 -4.10 2.13 3.74
CA SER A 46 -3.70 2.95 2.60
C SER A 46 -4.32 2.50 1.29
N LEU A 47 -4.98 1.33 1.30
CA LEU A 47 -5.66 0.74 0.16
C LEU A 47 -7.16 1.07 0.20
N ASP A 48 -7.78 0.81 1.35
CA ASP A 48 -9.15 1.21 1.72
C ASP A 48 -9.06 2.47 2.61
N ARG A 49 -9.58 3.61 2.14
CA ARG A 49 -9.34 4.95 2.75
C ARG A 49 -10.60 5.66 3.26
N ASP A 50 -11.76 5.31 2.74
CA ASP A 50 -13.08 5.56 3.36
C ASP A 50 -13.39 4.54 4.45
N HIS A 51 -12.68 3.40 4.49
CA HIS A 51 -12.83 2.32 5.46
C HIS A 51 -14.14 1.53 5.25
N ASP A 52 -14.52 1.32 3.99
CA ASP A 52 -15.70 0.55 3.57
C ASP A 52 -15.39 -0.94 3.30
N GLY A 53 -14.11 -1.30 3.23
CA GLY A 53 -13.62 -2.65 2.95
C GLY A 53 -13.32 -2.96 1.47
N GLU A 54 -13.75 -2.13 0.52
CA GLU A 54 -13.42 -2.31 -0.91
C GLU A 54 -12.06 -1.66 -1.23
N ALA A 55 -11.01 -2.35 -0.81
CA ALA A 55 -9.64 -1.92 -0.94
C ALA A 55 -9.29 -1.51 -2.37
N CYS A 56 -9.00 -0.22 -2.48
CA CYS A 56 -8.70 0.48 -3.70
C CYS A 56 -9.79 0.40 -4.76
N GLU A 57 -11.07 0.64 -4.42
CA GLU A 57 -12.13 0.88 -5.41
C GLU A 57 -11.58 1.53 -6.69
N CYS A 58 -11.95 0.98 -7.85
CA CYS A 58 -11.76 1.48 -9.29
C CYS A 58 -10.20 1.92 -9.29
N LEU A 59 -9.34 0.96 -9.65
CA LEU A 59 -8.10 1.16 -10.43
C LEU A 59 -7.41 2.54 -10.34
N ARG A 60 -6.77 2.85 -9.23
CA ARG A 60 -6.73 2.09 -7.96
C ARG A 60 -6.28 3.14 -6.92
N GLY A 61 -7.08 3.43 -5.89
CA GLY A 61 -6.80 4.55 -4.98
C GLY A 61 -7.38 4.49 -3.55
N GLY A 62 -8.63 4.11 -3.32
CA GLY A 62 -9.74 4.00 -4.29
C GLY A 62 -10.85 4.97 -3.98
N SER A 63 -11.72 4.60 -3.04
CA SER A 63 -12.44 5.48 -2.11
C SER A 63 -13.13 6.72 -2.67
N SER A 64 -13.68 6.58 -3.88
CA SER A 64 -14.16 7.64 -4.78
C SER A 64 -14.39 7.13 -6.20
N TYR A 65 -14.07 5.87 -6.49
CA TYR A 65 -14.18 5.27 -7.82
C TYR A 65 -15.60 5.41 -8.33
N ASN A 66 -16.58 5.16 -7.47
CA ASN A 66 -17.96 5.05 -7.90
C ASN A 66 -18.69 6.40 -8.08
N LYS A 67 -17.95 7.51 -8.04
CA LYS A 67 -18.30 8.74 -8.80
C LYS A 67 -18.57 8.34 -10.27
N SER A 68 -19.54 8.98 -10.92
CA SER A 68 -20.04 8.58 -12.26
C SER A 68 -18.98 8.55 -13.38
N ILE A 69 -17.82 9.16 -13.12
CA ILE A 69 -16.67 9.29 -13.99
C ILE A 69 -15.82 8.01 -14.09
N CYS A 70 -15.42 7.38 -12.98
CA CYS A 70 -14.57 6.19 -13.07
C CYS A 70 -15.37 4.94 -13.51
N LYS A 71 -16.71 5.00 -13.41
CA LYS A 71 -17.65 4.07 -14.08
C LYS A 71 -17.52 4.12 -15.61
N ARG A 72 -17.24 5.29 -16.20
CA ARG A 72 -16.96 5.44 -17.65
C ARG A 72 -15.51 5.13 -18.01
N TRP A 73 -14.59 5.41 -17.08
CA TRP A 73 -13.16 5.06 -17.17
C TRP A 73 -12.97 3.54 -17.37
N ARG A 74 -13.61 2.69 -16.55
CA ARG A 74 -13.65 1.22 -16.73
C ARG A 74 -14.03 0.83 -18.17
N LYS A 75 -15.08 1.48 -18.67
CA LYS A 75 -15.76 1.17 -19.94
C LYS A 75 -14.90 1.42 -21.19
N LYS A 76 -13.76 2.13 -21.08
CA LYS A 76 -12.83 2.39 -22.21
C LYS A 76 -11.50 1.63 -22.11
N HIS A 77 -10.99 1.34 -20.91
CA HIS A 77 -9.56 1.05 -20.73
C HIS A 77 -9.18 -0.42 -20.48
N GLY A 78 -10.13 -1.34 -20.35
CA GLY A 78 -9.83 -2.75 -20.04
C GLY A 78 -9.21 -2.93 -18.64
N LYS A 79 -9.82 -2.27 -17.65
CA LYS A 79 -9.31 -2.05 -16.31
C LYS A 79 -10.43 -2.08 -15.26
#